data_AF-A0A7Y4LZF3-F1
#
_entry.id   AF-A0A7Y4LZF3-F1
#
_cell.length_a   1.000
_cell.length_b   1.000
_cell.length_c   1.000
_cell.angle_alpha   90.00
_cell.angle_beta   90.00
_cell.angle_gamma   90.00
#
_symmetry.space_group_name_H-M   'P 1'
#
loop_
_entity.id
_entity.type
_entity.pdbx_description
1 polymer ?
#
loop_
_entity_poly.entity_id
_entity_poly.type
_entity_poly.pdbx_seq_one_letter_code
_entity_poly.pdbx_strand_id
1 'polypeptide(L)'
;MTWNAWVIPKGTPRLDNAYKLIAFAGSPQAQANLTQYIPYAPGNKEAVALIDPAILLNVPTAPDHMARAQPMNNAFWAEKGDELNQRFTAWLAK
;
A
#
# COMPACT_ATOMS: atom_id res chain seq x y z
N MET A 1 1.62 6.61 -6.32
CA MET A 1 1.25 5.32 -5.71
C MET A 1 2.29 4.98 -4.66
N THR A 2 1.95 5.06 -3.38
CA THR A 2 2.80 4.54 -2.30
C THR A 2 2.40 3.10 -2.06
N TRP A 3 3.35 2.17 -2.18
CA TRP A 3 3.12 0.77 -1.88
C TRP A 3 3.28 0.56 -0.38
N ASN A 4 2.27 -0.04 0.26
CA ASN A 4 2.34 -0.38 1.67
C ASN A 4 3.01 -1.75 1.84
N ALA A 5 3.84 -1.89 2.86
CA ALA A 5 4.55 -3.13 3.18
C ALA A 5 4.37 -3.49 4.65
N TRP A 6 4.28 -4.78 4.94
CA TRP A 6 4.47 -5.31 6.28
C TRP A 6 5.96 -5.33 6.60
N VAL A 7 6.34 -4.84 7.78
CA VAL A 7 7.73 -4.79 8.24
C VAL A 7 7.85 -5.35 9.65
N ILE A 8 8.95 -6.06 9.93
CA ILE A 8 9.28 -6.54 11.28
C ILE A 8 10.46 -5.72 11.81
N PRO A 9 10.27 -4.93 12.89
CA PRO A 9 11.37 -4.24 13.55
C PRO A 9 12.43 -5.21 14.09
N LYS A 10 13.70 -4.88 13.91
CA LYS A 10 14.82 -5.69 14.40
C LYS A 10 14.77 -5.82 15.93
N GLY A 11 15.04 -7.01 16.44
CA GLY A 11 15.14 -7.27 17.89
C GLY A 11 13.82 -7.61 18.58
N THR A 12 12.72 -7.77 17.84
CA THR A 12 11.46 -8.23 18.46
C THR A 12 11.61 -9.62 19.07
N PRO A 13 11.15 -9.84 20.32
CA PRO A 13 11.12 -11.18 20.92
C PRO A 13 9.97 -12.04 20.37
N ARG A 14 9.11 -11.49 19.50
CA ARG A 14 7.93 -12.16 18.94
C ARG A 14 8.10 -12.53 17.46
N LEU A 15 9.32 -12.82 17.03
CA LEU A 15 9.67 -12.99 15.62
C LEU A 15 8.79 -14.04 14.92
N ASP A 16 8.63 -15.22 15.51
CA ASP A 16 7.83 -16.30 14.92
C ASP A 16 6.36 -15.93 14.76
N ASN A 17 5.80 -15.22 15.75
CA ASN A 17 4.41 -14.77 15.67
C ASN A 17 4.24 -13.64 14.65
N ALA A 18 5.24 -12.77 14.50
CA ALA A 18 5.24 -11.75 13.46
C ALA A 18 5.23 -12.39 12.06
N TYR A 19 6.04 -13.44 11.83
CA TYR A 19 6.00 -14.18 10.57
C TYR A 19 4.65 -14.85 10.30
N LYS A 20 4.04 -15.48 11.32
CA LYS A 20 2.70 -16.08 11.20
C LYS A 20 1.64 -15.04 10.83
N LEU A 21 1.70 -13.85 11.43
CA LEU A 21 0.79 -12.75 11.11
C LEU A 21 0.97 -12.28 9.67
N ILE A 22 2.20 -12.05 9.23
CA ILE A 22 2.48 -11.61 7.85
C ILE A 22 2.02 -12.67 6.85
N ALA A 23 2.24 -13.96 7.13
CA ALA A 23 1.76 -15.05 6.29
C ALA A 23 0.22 -15.06 6.19
N PHE A 24 -0.48 -14.89 7.31
CA PHE A 24 -1.93 -14.76 7.33
C PHE A 24 -2.42 -13.54 6.54
N ALA A 25 -1.85 -12.36 6.81
CA ALA A 25 -2.22 -11.10 6.14
C ALA A 25 -1.89 -11.13 4.62
N GLY A 26 -0.92 -11.94 4.22
CA GLY A 26 -0.56 -12.19 2.82
C GLY A 26 -1.48 -13.17 2.09
N SER A 27 -2.31 -13.93 2.80
CA SER A 27 -3.16 -14.96 2.21
C SER A 27 -4.25 -14.38 1.29
N PRO A 28 -4.69 -15.12 0.25
CA PRO A 28 -5.73 -14.64 -0.66
C PRO A 28 -7.02 -14.22 0.06
N GLN A 29 -7.49 -15.07 0.99
CA GLN A 29 -8.73 -14.82 1.72
C GLN A 29 -8.65 -13.59 2.62
N ALA A 30 -7.54 -13.41 3.36
CA ALA A 30 -7.41 -12.27 4.25
C ALA A 30 -7.39 -10.94 3.47
N GLN A 31 -6.71 -10.89 2.33
CA GLN A 31 -6.69 -9.69 1.50
C GLN A 31 -8.03 -9.43 0.80
N ALA A 32 -8.71 -10.48 0.33
CA ALA A 32 -10.04 -10.35 -0.26
C ALA A 32 -11.06 -9.78 0.76
N ASN A 33 -11.03 -10.29 1.99
CA ASN A 33 -11.87 -9.77 3.08
C ASN A 33 -11.57 -8.30 3.36
N LEU A 34 -10.30 -7.89 3.39
CA LEU A 34 -9.93 -6.48 3.63
C LEU A 34 -10.51 -5.55 2.55
N THR A 35 -10.43 -5.95 1.27
CA THR A 35 -10.95 -5.16 0.14
C THR A 35 -12.46 -4.94 0.20
N GLN A 36 -13.21 -5.73 0.96
CA GLN A 36 -14.64 -5.50 1.19
C GLN A 36 -14.92 -4.27 2.06
N TYR A 37 -13.98 -3.90 2.93
CA TYR A 37 -14.17 -2.81 3.89
C TYR A 37 -13.48 -1.51 3.47
N ILE A 38 -12.37 -1.62 2.73
CA ILE A 38 -11.64 -0.47 2.19
C ILE A 38 -11.33 -0.71 0.72
N PRO A 39 -11.50 0.30 -0.17
CA PRO A 39 -11.33 0.12 -1.62
C PRO A 39 -9.84 0.09 -2.01
N TYR A 40 -9.04 -0.74 -1.35
CA TYR A 40 -7.67 -1.04 -1.72
C TYR A 40 -7.59 -2.38 -2.40
N ALA A 41 -6.89 -2.41 -3.54
CA ALA A 41 -6.63 -3.62 -4.26
C ALA A 41 -5.71 -4.55 -3.45
N PRO A 42 -5.93 -5.86 -3.50
CA PRO A 42 -5.04 -6.82 -2.86
C PRO A 42 -3.66 -6.80 -3.53
N GLY A 43 -2.60 -6.96 -2.74
CA GLY A 43 -1.25 -7.20 -3.25
C GLY A 43 -1.06 -8.63 -3.77
N ASN A 44 -1.87 -9.58 -3.29
CA ASN A 44 -1.91 -10.96 -3.75
C ASN A 44 -2.88 -11.11 -4.92
N LYS A 45 -2.38 -11.51 -6.09
CA LYS A 45 -3.17 -11.66 -7.32
C LYS A 45 -4.26 -12.73 -7.21
N GLU A 46 -4.05 -13.76 -6.39
CA GLU A 46 -5.04 -14.82 -6.19
C GLU A 46 -6.27 -14.33 -5.43
N ALA A 47 -6.13 -13.27 -4.61
CA ALA A 47 -7.25 -12.67 -3.89
C ALA A 47 -8.27 -12.00 -4.84
N VAL A 48 -7.83 -11.57 -6.03
CA VAL A 48 -8.71 -10.89 -7.01
C VAL A 48 -9.89 -11.76 -7.39
N ALA A 49 -9.69 -13.08 -7.50
CA ALA A 49 -10.76 -14.03 -7.83
C ALA A 49 -11.81 -14.20 -6.72
N LEU A 50 -11.52 -13.74 -5.50
CA LEU A 50 -12.39 -13.87 -4.32
C LEU A 50 -13.16 -12.57 -4.01
N ILE A 51 -12.96 -11.51 -4.80
CA ILE A 51 -13.56 -10.19 -4.59
C ILE A 51 -14.69 -9.99 -5.58
N ASP A 52 -15.78 -9.36 -5.12
CA ASP A 52 -16.87 -8.94 -6.01
C ASP A 52 -16.32 -8.00 -7.10
N PRO A 53 -16.52 -8.32 -8.40
CA PRO A 53 -16.09 -7.47 -9.50
C PRO A 53 -16.53 -6.00 -9.38
N ALA A 54 -17.69 -5.73 -8.77
CA ALA A 54 -18.18 -4.36 -8.56
C ALA A 54 -17.27 -3.54 -7.62
N ILE A 55 -16.60 -4.20 -6.66
CA ILE A 55 -15.63 -3.56 -5.77
C ILE A 55 -14.34 -3.25 -6.54
N LEU A 56 -13.91 -4.15 -7.42
CA LEU A 56 -12.67 -4.00 -8.21
C LEU A 56 -12.72 -2.83 -9.21
N LEU A 57 -13.91 -2.32 -9.57
CA LEU A 57 -14.04 -1.12 -10.38
C LEU A 57 -13.66 0.16 -9.60
N ASN A 58 -13.74 0.12 -8.27
CA ASN A 58 -13.57 1.30 -7.41
C ASN A 58 -12.19 1.40 -6.75
N VAL A 59 -11.31 0.40 -6.92
CA VAL A 59 -9.96 0.44 -6.34
C VAL A 59 -9.03 1.35 -7.15
N PRO A 60 -8.02 2.01 -6.52
CA PRO A 60 -7.09 2.89 -7.22
C PRO A 60 -6.32 2.25 -8.39
N THR A 61 -6.15 0.92 -8.37
CA THR A 61 -5.45 0.16 -9.42
C THR A 61 -6.36 -0.32 -10.55
N ALA A 62 -7.66 0.02 -10.53
CA ALA A 62 -8.54 -0.32 -11.65
C ALA A 62 -7.97 0.27 -12.96
N PRO A 63 -8.08 -0.43 -14.11
CA PRO A 63 -7.44 0.01 -15.35
C PRO A 63 -7.76 1.47 -15.74
N ASP A 64 -9.02 1.89 -15.62
CA ASP A 64 -9.47 3.26 -15.93
C ASP A 64 -8.95 4.32 -14.96
N HIS A 65 -8.63 3.93 -13.72
CA HIS A 65 -7.98 4.80 -12.74
C HIS A 65 -6.49 4.92 -13.05
N MET A 66 -5.83 3.79 -13.36
CA MET A 66 -4.42 3.74 -13.70
C MET A 66 -4.09 4.48 -15.00
N ALA A 67 -4.99 4.46 -15.99
CA ALA A 67 -4.83 5.22 -17.24
C ALA A 67 -4.76 6.74 -17.02
N ARG A 68 -5.31 7.24 -15.89
CA ARG A 68 -5.29 8.66 -15.51
C ARG A 68 -4.34 8.95 -14.35
N ALA A 69 -3.71 7.93 -13.78
CA ALA A 69 -2.85 8.07 -12.62
C ALA A 69 -1.48 8.65 -13.03
N GLN A 70 -0.95 9.53 -12.19
CA GLN A 70 0.44 9.95 -12.27
C GLN A 70 1.29 9.04 -11.36
N PRO A 71 2.21 8.23 -11.91
CA PRO A 71 3.06 7.38 -11.10
C PRO A 71 3.99 8.23 -10.23
N MET A 72 4.30 7.74 -9.03
CA MET A 72 5.26 8.41 -8.17
C MET A 72 6.66 8.26 -8.76
N ASN A 73 7.36 9.37 -9.00
CA ASN A 73 8.76 9.32 -9.41
C ASN A 73 9.65 9.12 -8.18
N ASN A 74 9.96 7.86 -7.88
CA ASN A 74 10.77 7.52 -6.70
C ASN A 74 12.17 8.12 -6.74
N ALA A 75 12.79 8.25 -7.93
CA ALA A 75 14.12 8.84 -8.06
C ALA A 75 14.11 10.35 -7.74
N PHE A 76 13.10 11.07 -8.25
CA PHE A 76 12.89 12.48 -7.92
C PHE A 76 12.73 12.69 -6.42
N TRP A 77 11.90 11.87 -5.76
CA TRP A 77 11.67 12.01 -4.31
C TRP A 77 12.86 11.57 -3.47
N ALA A 78 13.64 10.58 -3.92
CA ALA A 78 14.89 10.22 -3.27
C ALA A 78 15.93 11.36 -3.34
N GLU A 79 15.98 12.10 -4.45
CA GLU A 79 16.92 13.22 -4.63
C GLU A 79 16.44 14.52 -3.96
N LYS A 80 15.15 14.86 -4.07
CA LYS A 80 14.60 16.17 -3.69
C LYS A 80 13.76 16.18 -2.42
N GLY A 81 13.43 15.01 -1.87
CA GLY A 81 12.46 14.89 -0.78
C GLY A 81 12.83 15.69 0.46
N ASP A 82 14.08 15.62 0.91
CA ASP A 82 14.54 16.34 2.10
C ASP A 82 14.52 17.85 1.92
N GLU A 83 14.99 18.35 0.76
CA GLU A 83 14.96 19.78 0.42
C GLU A 83 13.52 20.32 0.41
N LEU A 84 12.61 19.60 -0.27
CA LEU A 84 11.21 20.00 -0.37
C LEU A 84 10.51 19.96 1.00
N ASN A 85 10.80 18.97 1.83
CA ASN A 85 10.26 18.89 3.20
C ASN A 85 10.71 20.09 4.04
N GLN A 86 12.00 20.45 4.02
CA GLN A 86 12.50 21.62 4.76
C GLN A 86 11.80 22.91 4.31
N ARG A 87 11.63 23.10 2.99
CA ARG A 87 10.92 24.27 2.44
C ARG A 87 9.46 24.30 2.86
N PHE A 88 8.79 23.15 2.86
CA PHE A 88 7.41 23.04 3.30
C PHE A 88 7.25 23.33 4.80
N THR A 89 8.14 22.81 5.65
CA THR A 89 8.15 23.11 7.09
C THR A 89 8.38 24.60 7.36
N ALA A 90 9.31 25.24 6.65
CA ALA A 90 9.57 26.67 6.80
C ALA A 90 8.38 27.53 6.34
N TRP A 91 7.62 27.07 5.34
CA TRP A 91 6.38 27.72 4.91
C TRP A 91 5.27 27.61 5.98
N LEU A 92 5.09 26.43 6.58
CA LEU A 92 4.08 26.19 7.63
C LEU A 92 4.32 26.99 8.92
N ALA A 93 5.57 27.36 9.21
CA ALA A 93 5.94 28.10 10.41
C ALA A 93 5.70 29.62 10.32
N LYS A 94 5.14 30.10 9.21
CA LYS A 94 4.72 31.49 8.98
C LYS A 94 3.21 31.61 9.10
#